data_AF-R7HGE7-F1
#
_entry.id   AF-R7HGE7-F1
#
_cell.length_a   1.000
_cell.length_b   1.000
_cell.length_c   1.000
_cell.angle_alpha   90.00
_cell.angle_beta   90.00
_cell.angle_gamma   90.00
#
_symmetry.space_group_name_H-M   'P 1'
#
loop_
_entity.id
_entity.type
_entity.pdbx_description
1 polymer ?
#
loop_
_entity_poly.entity_id
_entity_poly.type
_entity_poly.pdbx_seq_one_letter_code
_entity_poly.pdbx_strand_id
1 'polypeptide(L)'
;MYYIDLNDKQKSFIYSKCSVKHIKDVGSRSIMYKRLNINADFINTFVTNFNEKFLYEPYVENSESYYSWEYDIIYVPFKYADMVNKLLNITNEDIIRKRF
;
A
#
# COMPACT_ATOMS: atom_id res chain seq x y z
N MET A 1 4.24 4.65 -6.54
CA MET A 1 3.81 3.75 -5.47
C MET A 1 3.14 2.54 -6.10
N TYR A 2 3.53 1.33 -5.69
CA TYR A 2 2.99 0.09 -6.24
C TYR A 2 1.91 -0.47 -5.32
N TYR A 3 0.77 -0.78 -5.90
CA TYR A 3 -0.27 -1.57 -5.27
C TYR A 3 -0.14 -3.01 -5.74
N ILE A 4 -0.07 -3.96 -4.79
CA ILE A 4 0.13 -5.38 -5.08
C ILE A 4 -0.85 -6.19 -4.26
N ASP A 5 -1.79 -6.85 -4.93
CA ASP A 5 -2.65 -7.86 -4.30
C ASP A 5 -1.86 -9.14 -4.06
N LEU A 6 -1.82 -9.56 -2.81
CA LEU A 6 -1.10 -10.76 -2.39
C LEU A 6 -2.09 -11.91 -2.23
N ASN A 7 -1.75 -13.07 -2.78
CA ASN A 7 -2.43 -14.31 -2.41
C ASN A 7 -1.96 -14.80 -1.03
N ASP A 8 -2.66 -15.78 -0.45
CA ASP A 8 -2.38 -16.27 0.91
C ASP A 8 -0.94 -16.77 1.13
N LYS A 9 -0.36 -17.41 0.10
CA LYS A 9 1.04 -17.89 0.16
C LYS A 9 2.00 -16.71 0.18
N GLN A 10 1.78 -15.72 -0.69
CA GLN A 10 2.61 -14.52 -0.76
C GLN A 10 2.52 -13.71 0.53
N LYS A 11 1.30 -13.52 1.04
CA LYS A 11 1.02 -12.81 2.29
C LYS A 11 1.74 -13.45 3.47
N SER A 12 1.63 -14.77 3.62
CA SER A 12 2.29 -15.51 4.70
C SER A 12 3.81 -15.34 4.69
N PHE A 13 4.44 -15.45 3.51
CA PHE A 13 5.88 -15.25 3.37
C PHE A 13 6.28 -13.81 3.70
N ILE A 14 5.62 -12.83 3.08
CA ILE A 14 5.95 -11.41 3.21
C ILE A 14 5.81 -10.97 4.67
N TYR A 15 4.73 -11.35 5.35
CA TYR A 15 4.46 -10.93 6.73
C TYR A 15 5.44 -11.56 7.71
N SER A 16 6.05 -12.69 7.36
CA SER A 16 7.09 -13.34 8.17
C SER A 16 8.50 -12.73 8.01
N LYS A 17 8.74 -11.98 6.93
CA LYS A 17 10.09 -11.48 6.55
C LYS A 17 10.20 -9.97 6.43
N CYS A 18 9.07 -9.29 6.24
CA CYS A 18 8.98 -7.85 6.01
C CYS A 18 8.30 -7.16 7.20
N SER A 19 8.51 -5.86 7.33
CA SER A 19 7.80 -5.05 8.32
C SER A 19 6.46 -4.62 7.73
N VAL A 20 5.39 -4.81 8.49
CA VAL A 20 4.02 -4.46 8.09
C VAL A 20 3.53 -3.30 8.94
N LYS A 21 3.09 -2.22 8.30
CA LYS A 21 2.37 -1.13 8.95
C LYS A 21 0.94 -1.13 8.45
N HIS A 22 0.03 -1.50 9.35
CA HIS A 22 -1.40 -1.45 9.09
C HIS A 22 -1.92 -0.02 9.24
N ILE A 23 -2.67 0.46 8.25
CA ILE A 23 -3.26 1.80 8.24
C ILE A 23 -4.78 1.68 8.16
N LYS A 24 -5.46 2.40 9.05
CA LYS A 24 -6.88 2.75 8.93
C LYS A 24 -6.97 4.26 8.87
N ASP A 25 -7.63 4.76 7.85
CA ASP A 25 -7.78 6.19 7.64
C ASP A 25 -9.19 6.52 7.15
N VAL A 26 -9.62 7.75 7.39
CA VAL A 26 -10.94 8.25 7.00
C VAL A 26 -10.80 9.67 6.47
N GLY A 27 -11.46 9.94 5.34
CA GLY A 27 -11.45 11.26 4.72
C GLY A 27 -12.01 11.22 3.31
N SER A 28 -11.88 12.35 2.63
CA SER A 28 -12.14 12.40 1.20
C SER A 28 -11.02 11.71 0.41
N ARG A 29 -11.34 11.19 -0.78
CA ARG A 29 -10.36 10.48 -1.62
C ARG A 29 -9.08 11.29 -1.86
N SER A 30 -9.20 12.59 -2.09
CA SER A 30 -8.07 13.48 -2.35
C SER A 30 -7.07 13.49 -1.18
N ILE A 31 -7.57 13.66 0.05
CA ILE A 31 -6.76 13.64 1.28
C ILE A 31 -6.16 12.25 1.51
N MET A 32 -6.95 11.21 1.29
CA MET A 32 -6.56 9.82 1.51
C MET A 32 -5.41 9.41 0.59
N TYR A 33 -5.49 9.73 -0.71
CA TYR A 33 -4.38 9.54 -1.65
C TYR A 33 -3.12 10.31 -1.23
N LYS A 34 -3.26 11.56 -0.78
CA LYS A 34 -2.13 12.36 -0.31
C LYS A 34 -1.42 11.71 0.87
N ARG A 35 -2.17 11.26 1.88
CA ARG A 35 -1.61 10.60 3.07
C ARG A 35 -0.99 9.25 2.73
N LEU A 36 -1.64 8.48 1.88
CA LEU A 36 -1.15 7.19 1.42
C LEU A 36 0.18 7.34 0.66
N ASN A 37 0.31 8.34 -0.22
CA ASN A 37 1.59 8.66 -0.87
C ASN A 37 2.68 9.07 0.14
N ILE A 38 2.36 9.88 1.14
CA ILE A 38 3.32 10.27 2.20
C ILE A 38 3.78 9.05 3.00
N ASN A 39 2.85 8.17 3.36
CA ASN A 39 3.16 6.99 4.16
C ASN A 39 3.97 5.94 3.37
N ALA A 40 3.86 5.93 2.05
CA ALA A 40 4.52 4.97 1.14
C ALA A 40 5.63 5.59 0.28
N ASP A 41 6.18 6.76 0.64
CA ASP A 41 7.28 7.42 -0.10
C ASP A 41 8.67 6.81 0.18
N PHE A 42 8.74 5.73 0.95
CA PHE A 42 9.99 5.07 1.28
C PHE A 42 10.41 4.05 0.20
N ILE A 43 11.72 3.94 -0.03
CA ILE A 43 12.31 2.93 -0.91
C ILE A 43 11.96 1.53 -0.38
N ASN A 44 11.75 0.56 -1.28
CA ASN A 44 11.36 -0.81 -0.96
C ASN A 44 10.04 -0.92 -0.19
N THR A 45 9.13 0.01 -0.43
CA THR A 45 7.76 -0.11 0.10
C THR A 45 6.74 -0.34 -1.00
N PHE A 46 5.74 -1.14 -0.67
CA PHE A 46 4.55 -1.30 -1.50
C PHE A 46 3.32 -1.42 -0.61
N VAL A 47 2.16 -1.15 -1.20
CA VAL A 47 0.86 -1.21 -0.52
C VAL A 47 0.13 -2.50 -0.93
N THR A 48 -0.53 -3.13 0.03
CA THR A 48 -1.34 -4.34 -0.19
C THR A 48 -2.62 -4.32 0.65
N ASN A 49 -3.52 -5.27 0.40
CA ASN A 49 -4.82 -5.43 1.07
C ASN A 49 -5.63 -4.11 1.12
N PHE A 50 -5.65 -3.36 0.02
CA PHE A 50 -6.37 -2.10 -0.01
C PHE A 50 -7.86 -2.37 -0.04
N ASN A 51 -8.57 -1.78 0.92
CA ASN A 51 -10.01 -1.85 1.04
C ASN A 51 -10.57 -0.44 1.20
N GLU A 52 -11.35 0.02 0.23
CA GLU A 52 -12.09 1.27 0.30
C GLU A 52 -13.55 0.99 0.64
N LYS A 53 -14.09 1.70 1.63
CA LYS A 53 -15.50 1.67 2.01
C LYS A 53 -16.08 3.08 1.98
N PHE A 54 -17.14 3.27 1.20
CA PHE A 54 -17.94 4.50 1.23
C PHE A 54 -18.61 4.66 2.61
N LEU A 55 -18.58 5.88 3.15
CA LEU A 55 -19.24 6.21 4.41
C LEU A 55 -20.49 7.04 4.17
N TYR A 56 -20.32 8.25 3.64
CA TYR A 56 -21.42 9.15 3.35
C TYR A 56 -20.99 10.23 2.35
N GLU A 57 -21.98 10.84 1.72
CA GLU A 57 -21.84 12.04 0.90
C GLU A 57 -22.51 13.21 1.65
N PRO A 58 -21.83 14.35 1.83
CA PRO A 58 -22.43 15.46 2.56
C PRO A 58 -23.54 16.13 1.74
N TYR A 59 -24.59 16.63 2.40
CA TYR A 59 -25.72 17.30 1.75
C TYR A 59 -25.40 18.66 1.12
N VAL A 60 -24.14 19.11 1.20
CA VAL A 60 -23.68 20.39 0.65
C VAL A 60 -23.26 20.17 -0.80
N GLU A 61 -23.85 20.93 -1.74
CA GLU A 61 -23.44 20.88 -3.15
C GLU A 61 -21.93 21.12 -3.29
N ASN A 62 -21.27 20.31 -4.13
CA ASN A 62 -19.83 20.32 -4.38
C ASN A 62 -18.93 19.88 -3.21
N SER A 63 -19.48 19.22 -2.19
CA SER A 63 -18.66 18.61 -1.14
C SER A 63 -18.15 17.22 -1.56
N GLU A 64 -16.93 16.86 -1.16
CA GLU A 64 -16.37 15.54 -1.45
C GLU A 64 -16.99 14.46 -0.56
N SER A 65 -17.28 13.30 -1.14
CA SER A 65 -17.69 12.11 -0.41
C SER A 65 -16.59 11.59 0.52
N TYR A 66 -17.01 11.03 1.66
CA TYR A 66 -16.12 10.47 2.67
C TYR A 66 -16.03 8.96 2.56
N TYR A 67 -14.81 8.46 2.74
CA TYR A 67 -14.45 7.06 2.64
C TYR A 67 -13.62 6.64 3.86
N SER A 68 -13.71 5.36 4.19
CA SER A 68 -12.78 4.67 5.09
C SER A 68 -11.86 3.81 4.24
N TRP A 69 -10.55 3.97 4.38
CA TRP A 69 -9.58 3.06 3.77
C TRP A 69 -8.87 2.25 4.83
N GLU A 70 -8.64 0.98 4.50
CA GLU A 70 -7.80 0.07 5.26
C GLU A 70 -6.79 -0.54 4.31
N TYR A 71 -5.51 -0.50 4.66
CA TYR A 71 -4.43 -1.02 3.82
C TYR A 71 -3.18 -1.33 4.65
N ASP A 72 -2.33 -2.18 4.10
CA ASP A 72 -1.05 -2.53 4.70
C ASP A 72 0.09 -1.95 3.86
N ILE A 73 1.02 -1.26 4.52
CA ILE A 73 2.28 -0.83 3.91
C ILE A 73 3.34 -1.85 4.31
N ILE A 74 3.95 -2.47 3.30
CA ILE A 74 5.01 -3.44 3.47
C ILE A 74 6.34 -2.75 3.23
N TYR A 75 7.24 -2.81 4.20
CA TYR A 75 8.64 -2.45 4.00
C TYR A 75 9.48 -3.72 3.83
N VAL A 76 10.15 -3.81 2.68
CA VAL A 76 10.98 -4.97 2.30
C VAL A 76 12.44 -4.70 2.65
N PRO A 77 13.05 -5.43 3.60
CA PRO A 77 14.47 -5.33 3.86
C PRO A 77 15.28 -5.75 2.63
N PHE A 78 16.36 -5.02 2.32
CA PHE A 78 17.23 -5.30 1.16
C PHE A 78 17.65 -6.77 1.04
N LYS A 79 17.94 -7.44 2.16
CA LYS A 79 18.30 -8.88 2.20
C LYS A 79 17.24 -9.84 1.65
N TYR A 80 15.98 -9.43 1.62
CA TYR A 80 14.85 -10.24 1.13
C TYR A 80 14.27 -9.70 -0.17
N ALA A 81 14.80 -8.60 -0.70
CA ALA A 81 14.21 -7.88 -1.80
C ALA A 81 14.20 -8.72 -3.10
N ASP A 82 15.29 -9.42 -3.40
CA ASP A 82 15.35 -10.35 -4.55
C ASP A 82 14.37 -11.53 -4.39
N MET A 83 14.19 -12.04 -3.17
CA MET A 83 13.25 -13.12 -2.90
C MET A 83 11.80 -12.67 -3.07
N VAL A 84 11.48 -11.47 -2.57
CA VAL A 84 10.15 -10.87 -2.70
C VAL A 84 9.84 -10.56 -4.16
N ASN A 85 10.78 -9.99 -4.92
CA ASN A 85 10.59 -9.75 -6.36
C ASN A 85 10.28 -11.04 -7.13
N LYS A 86 11.03 -12.12 -6.86
CA LYS A 86 10.78 -13.45 -7.46
C LYS A 86 9.42 -14.00 -7.07
N LEU A 87 9.04 -13.89 -5.80
CA LEU A 87 7.77 -14.38 -5.27
C LEU A 87 6.55 -13.65 -5.87
N LEU A 88 6.71 -12.35 -6.12
CA LEU A 88 5.68 -11.51 -6.72
C LEU A 88 5.68 -11.62 -8.25
N ASN A 89 6.65 -12.33 -8.83
CA ASN A 89 6.88 -12.44 -10.27
C ASN A 89 6.94 -11.07 -10.96
N ILE A 90 7.46 -10.08 -10.25
CA ILE A 90 7.65 -8.72 -10.76
C ILE A 90 9.00 -8.72 -11.43
N THR A 91 9.06 -8.29 -12.70
CA THR A 91 10.30 -8.18 -13.48
C THR A 91 11.25 -7.16 -12.87
N ASN A 92 12.01 -7.62 -11.88
CA ASN A 92 13.29 -7.20 -11.34
C ASN A 92 13.76 -5.73 -11.30
N GLU A 93 12.89 -4.72 -11.42
CA GLU A 93 13.22 -3.32 -11.09
C GLU A 93 12.15 -2.58 -10.27
N ASP A 94 10.88 -3.01 -10.21
CA ASP A 94 9.81 -2.12 -9.73
C ASP A 94 9.75 -1.85 -8.21
N ILE A 95 9.98 -2.84 -7.34
CA ILE A 95 9.98 -2.57 -5.88
C ILE A 95 11.32 -1.95 -5.43
N ILE A 96 12.41 -2.20 -6.16
CA ILE A 96 13.79 -1.94 -5.73
C ILE A 96 14.47 -0.74 -6.45
N ARG A 97 13.97 -0.21 -7.57
CA ARG A 97 14.66 0.87 -8.33
C ARG A 97 13.74 2.07 -8.56
N LYS A 98 14.16 3.33 -8.40
CA LYS A 98 15.49 3.95 -8.23
C LYS A 98 15.32 5.28 -7.45
N ARG A 99 16.02 5.44 -6.31
CA ARG A 99 16.59 6.75 -5.93
C ARG A 99 18.11 6.62 -6.07
N PHE A 100 18.56 6.52 -7.32
CA PHE A 100 19.87 6.97 -7.75
C PHE A 100 19.63 7.95 -8.89
#